data_AF-A0A1D8MRY5-F1
#
_entry.id   AF-A0A1D8MRY5-F1
#
_cell.length_a   1.000
_cell.length_b   1.000
_cell.length_c   1.000
_cell.angle_alpha   90.00
_cell.angle_beta   90.00
_cell.angle_gamma   90.00
#
_symmetry.space_group_name_H-M   'P 1'
#
loop_
_entity.id
_entity.type
_entity.pdbx_description
1 polymer ?
#
loop_
_entity_poly.entity_id
_entity_poly.type
_entity_poly.pdbx_seq_one_letter_code
_entity_poly.pdbx_strand_id
1 'polypeptide(L)'
;MAMSLDYIGKLVIILVVIAVSIGMITEFRDQINNTTPTPGNGNDDPGLEIVQVESSNSLSKVANLITLCHQRSLEQGYEDLSCFIARIDSGSFDLESSEIENELNEDTAEKVEFKASTYDRDSIIIQYEVASQKVIVEK
;
A
#
# COMPACT_ATOMS: atom_id res chain seq x y z
N MET A 1 -33.08 -52.97 5.23
CA MET A 1 -32.36 -52.12 4.25
C MET A 1 -32.13 -50.73 4.87
N ALA A 2 -31.31 -50.62 5.92
CA ALA A 2 -31.12 -49.37 6.67
C ALA A 2 -29.66 -48.86 6.67
N MET A 3 -28.70 -49.67 6.19
CA MET A 3 -27.27 -49.32 6.20
C MET A 3 -26.82 -48.50 4.97
N SER A 4 -27.58 -48.49 3.87
CA SER A 4 -27.25 -47.71 2.67
C SER A 4 -27.68 -46.25 2.75
N LEU A 5 -28.76 -45.94 3.49
CA LEU A 5 -29.30 -44.58 3.60
C LEU A 5 -28.38 -43.67 4.43
N ASP A 6 -27.77 -44.22 5.47
CA ASP A 6 -26.83 -43.51 6.36
C ASP A 6 -25.50 -43.19 5.64
N TYR A 7 -25.06 -44.10 4.76
CA TYR A 7 -23.86 -43.90 3.93
C TYR A 7 -24.07 -42.84 2.85
N ILE A 8 -25.24 -42.83 2.21
CA ILE A 8 -25.62 -41.81 1.22
C ILE A 8 -25.80 -40.45 1.91
N GLY A 9 -26.44 -40.40 3.09
CA GLY A 9 -26.58 -39.17 3.87
C GLY A 9 -25.23 -38.55 4.24
N LYS A 10 -24.27 -39.37 4.70
CA LYS A 10 -22.90 -38.91 5.00
C LYS A 10 -22.16 -38.42 3.76
N LEU A 11 -22.30 -39.09 2.62
CA LEU A 11 -21.69 -38.64 1.36
C LEU A 11 -22.24 -37.29 0.90
N VAL A 12 -23.55 -37.06 1.04
CA VAL A 12 -24.17 -35.77 0.71
C VAL A 12 -23.66 -34.67 1.64
N ILE A 13 -23.54 -34.94 2.95
CA ILE A 13 -23.00 -33.97 3.91
C ILE A 13 -21.54 -33.63 3.58
N ILE A 14 -20.71 -34.61 3.25
CA ILE A 14 -19.31 -34.39 2.87
C ILE A 14 -19.22 -33.53 1.61
N LEU A 15 -20.05 -33.79 0.59
CA LEU A 15 -20.09 -32.97 -0.63
C LEU A 15 -20.53 -31.53 -0.36
N VAL A 16 -21.51 -31.32 0.52
CA VAL A 16 -21.96 -29.98 0.91
C VAL A 16 -20.85 -29.23 1.66
N VAL A 17 -20.15 -29.89 2.59
CA VAL A 17 -19.04 -29.26 3.33
C VAL A 17 -17.91 -28.87 2.37
N ILE A 18 -17.54 -29.75 1.43
CA ILE A 18 -16.51 -29.44 0.43
C ILE A 18 -16.94 -28.27 -0.46
N ALA A 19 -18.20 -28.22 -0.90
CA ALA A 19 -18.72 -27.12 -1.71
C ALA A 19 -18.70 -25.78 -0.94
N VAL A 20 -19.08 -25.77 0.34
CA VAL A 20 -19.01 -24.58 1.20
C VAL A 20 -17.57 -24.15 1.44
N SER A 21 -16.65 -25.09 1.67
CA SER A 21 -15.23 -24.78 1.85
C SER A 21 -14.60 -24.22 0.58
N ILE A 22 -14.90 -24.76 -0.60
CA ILE A 22 -14.44 -24.21 -1.88
C ILE A 22 -15.05 -22.82 -2.10
N GLY A 23 -16.34 -22.64 -1.83
CA GLY A 23 -17.03 -21.35 -1.90
C GLY A 23 -16.39 -20.27 -1.02
N MET A 24 -16.08 -20.61 0.23
CA MET A 24 -15.36 -19.72 1.14
C MET A 24 -13.95 -19.40 0.65
N ILE A 25 -13.21 -20.39 0.14
CA ILE A 25 -11.87 -20.15 -0.43
C ILE A 25 -11.95 -19.25 -1.66
N THR A 26 -12.97 -19.41 -2.51
CA THR A 26 -13.17 -18.52 -3.67
C THR A 26 -13.61 -17.12 -3.27
N GLU A 27 -14.47 -16.95 -2.26
CA GLU A 27 -14.83 -15.61 -1.75
C GLU A 27 -13.64 -14.91 -1.08
N PHE A 28 -12.82 -15.64 -0.31
CA PHE A 28 -11.57 -15.10 0.22
C PHE A 28 -10.57 -14.76 -0.90
N ARG A 29 -10.48 -15.60 -1.93
CA ARG A 29 -9.60 -15.35 -3.07
C ARG A 29 -10.09 -14.17 -3.92
N ASP A 30 -11.39 -14.01 -4.13
CA ASP A 30 -11.96 -12.86 -4.84
C ASP A 30 -11.89 -11.59 -3.98
N GLN A 31 -12.01 -11.68 -2.65
CA GLN A 31 -11.71 -10.53 -1.78
C GLN A 31 -10.25 -10.10 -1.90
N ILE A 32 -9.30 -11.04 -1.94
CA ILE A 32 -7.86 -10.75 -2.07
C ILE A 32 -7.48 -10.32 -3.49
N ASN A 33 -8.08 -10.90 -4.53
CA ASN A 33 -7.80 -10.55 -5.93
C ASN A 33 -8.55 -9.31 -6.41
N ASN A 34 -9.71 -8.96 -5.83
CA ASN A 34 -10.35 -7.64 -6.03
C ASN A 34 -9.86 -6.58 -5.04
N THR A 35 -9.00 -6.94 -4.07
CA THR A 35 -8.01 -6.00 -3.51
C THR A 35 -6.76 -5.96 -4.39
N THR A 36 -6.96 -5.87 -5.70
CA THR A 36 -6.14 -4.96 -6.48
C THR A 36 -6.11 -3.64 -5.71
N PRO A 37 -4.94 -3.05 -5.39
CA PRO A 37 -4.89 -1.70 -4.86
C PRO A 37 -5.61 -0.85 -5.91
N THR A 38 -6.83 -0.44 -5.60
CA THR A 38 -7.57 0.47 -6.45
C THR A 38 -6.76 1.75 -6.39
N PRO A 39 -6.18 2.24 -7.50
CA PRO A 39 -5.59 3.56 -7.50
C PRO A 39 -6.72 4.51 -7.13
N GLY A 40 -6.51 5.28 -6.06
CA GLY A 40 -7.52 5.97 -5.27
C GLY A 40 -8.88 6.20 -5.94
N ASN A 41 -9.93 5.66 -5.32
CA ASN A 41 -11.26 6.24 -5.47
C ASN A 41 -12.00 6.16 -4.14
N GLY A 42 -11.92 7.29 -3.42
CA GLY A 42 -12.84 7.73 -2.37
C GLY A 42 -13.35 6.68 -1.41
N ASN A 43 -12.67 6.54 -0.27
CA ASN A 43 -13.31 6.54 1.04
C ASN A 43 -12.23 6.74 2.10
N ASP A 44 -12.56 7.57 3.08
CA ASP A 44 -11.74 8.15 4.14
C ASP A 44 -11.19 7.12 5.15
N ASP A 45 -10.42 6.14 4.68
CA ASP A 45 -9.59 5.32 5.56
C ASP A 45 -8.15 5.86 5.49
N PRO A 46 -7.52 6.26 6.62
CA PRO A 46 -6.13 6.70 6.70
C PRO A 46 -5.16 5.50 6.54
N GLY A 47 -5.39 4.70 5.49
CA GLY A 47 -4.63 3.52 5.16
C GLY A 47 -3.46 3.82 4.22
N LEU A 48 -2.40 3.04 4.38
CA LEU A 48 -1.21 3.05 3.54
C LEU A 48 -1.54 2.73 2.08
N GLU A 49 -1.28 3.67 1.17
CA GLU A 49 -1.55 3.50 -0.27
C GLU A 49 -0.28 3.03 -1.02
N ILE A 50 -0.33 1.86 -1.67
CA ILE A 50 0.79 1.36 -2.46
C ILE A 50 0.70 1.92 -3.88
N VAL A 51 1.72 2.66 -4.30
CA VAL A 51 1.79 3.32 -5.60
C VAL A 51 2.90 2.71 -6.43
N GLN A 52 2.53 2.17 -7.60
CA GLN A 52 3.49 1.73 -8.60
C GLN A 52 4.10 2.92 -9.32
N VAL A 53 5.43 2.92 -9.42
CA VAL A 53 6.21 3.98 -10.01
C VAL A 53 7.08 3.39 -11.13
N GLU A 54 6.97 3.95 -12.33
CA GLU A 54 7.83 3.57 -13.44
C GLU A 54 9.24 4.09 -13.21
N SER A 55 10.27 3.29 -13.56
CA SER A 55 11.68 3.65 -13.38
C SER A 55 12.04 4.99 -14.00
N SER A 56 11.55 5.26 -15.22
CA SER A 56 11.82 6.47 -16.01
C SER A 56 11.31 7.77 -15.38
N ASN A 57 10.31 7.70 -14.50
CA ASN A 57 9.66 8.87 -13.89
C ASN A 57 9.69 8.82 -12.36
N SER A 58 10.61 8.02 -11.81
CA SER A 58 10.64 7.71 -10.39
C SER A 58 10.87 8.93 -9.50
N LEU A 59 11.75 9.83 -9.91
CA LEU A 59 12.07 11.07 -9.20
C LEU A 59 10.84 11.95 -8.97
N SER A 60 10.23 12.48 -10.04
CA SER A 60 9.11 13.41 -9.92
C SER A 60 7.85 12.76 -9.31
N LYS A 61 7.69 11.44 -9.48
CA LYS A 61 6.60 10.70 -8.82
C LYS A 61 6.79 10.61 -7.32
N VAL A 62 7.99 10.29 -6.84
CA VAL A 62 8.29 10.23 -5.41
C VAL A 62 8.16 11.62 -4.78
N ALA A 63 8.68 12.67 -5.42
CA ALA A 63 8.52 14.06 -4.95
C ALA A 63 7.04 14.48 -4.81
N ASN A 64 6.20 14.11 -5.79
CA ASN A 64 4.76 14.38 -5.73
C ASN A 64 4.07 13.61 -4.59
N LEU A 65 4.44 12.34 -4.35
CA LEU A 65 3.89 11.54 -3.24
C LEU A 65 4.26 12.12 -1.87
N ILE A 66 5.47 12.63 -1.72
CA ILE A 66 5.92 13.33 -0.51
C ILE A 66 5.06 14.58 -0.28
N THR A 67 4.85 15.39 -1.32
CA THR A 67 4.02 16.60 -1.25
C THR A 67 2.57 16.27 -0.87
N LEU A 68 1.99 15.22 -1.46
CA LEU A 68 0.65 14.74 -1.13
C LEU A 68 0.54 14.25 0.32
N CYS A 69 1.58 13.58 0.84
CA CYS A 69 1.61 13.12 2.23
C CYS A 69 1.59 14.30 3.21
N HIS A 70 2.41 15.33 2.95
CA HIS A 70 2.39 16.56 3.74
C HIS A 70 1.01 17.23 3.70
N GLN A 71 0.42 17.41 2.50
CA GLN A 71 -0.90 18.02 2.39
C GLN A 71 -1.99 17.23 3.13
N ARG A 72 -2.00 15.89 3.02
CA ARG A 72 -2.93 15.04 3.77
C ARG A 72 -2.76 15.21 5.28
N SER A 73 -1.53 15.33 5.76
CA SER A 73 -1.26 15.58 7.19
C SER A 73 -1.86 16.92 7.67
N LEU A 74 -1.81 17.97 6.84
CA LEU A 74 -2.41 19.27 7.14
C LEU A 74 -3.94 19.18 7.21
N GLU A 75 -4.55 18.45 6.28
CA GLU A 75 -6.01 18.28 6.20
C GLU A 75 -6.56 17.44 7.37
N GLN A 76 -5.79 16.45 7.85
CA GLN A 76 -6.17 15.59 8.97
C GLN A 76 -5.75 16.14 10.35
N GLY A 77 -5.16 17.32 10.41
CA GLY A 77 -4.81 17.96 11.68
C GLY A 77 -3.58 17.36 12.38
N TYR A 78 -2.62 16.86 11.59
CA TYR A 78 -1.35 16.30 12.06
C TYR A 78 -1.52 15.03 12.90
N GLU A 79 -2.22 14.03 12.36
CA GLU A 79 -2.21 12.67 12.90
C GLU A 79 -1.07 11.84 12.29
N ASP A 80 -0.58 10.83 13.03
CA ASP A 80 0.45 9.92 12.52
C ASP A 80 -0.14 9.13 11.35
N LEU A 81 0.42 9.32 10.15
CA LEU A 81 -0.15 8.79 8.92
C LEU A 81 0.91 8.09 8.11
N SER A 82 0.75 6.79 7.90
CA SER A 82 1.50 6.10 6.84
C SER A 82 0.84 6.40 5.50
N CYS A 83 1.43 7.31 4.73
CA CYS A 83 0.81 7.84 3.52
C CYS A 83 0.93 6.87 2.34
N PHE A 84 2.16 6.52 1.94
CA PHE A 84 2.41 5.79 0.71
C PHE A 84 3.56 4.78 0.82
N ILE A 85 3.47 3.69 0.06
CA ILE A 85 4.63 2.89 -0.37
C ILE A 85 4.81 3.10 -1.87
N ALA A 86 5.88 3.77 -2.28
CA ALA A 86 6.28 3.82 -3.68
C ALA A 86 7.04 2.54 -4.03
N ARG A 87 6.58 1.78 -5.04
CA ARG A 87 7.25 0.55 -5.50
C ARG A 87 7.55 0.62 -6.99
N ILE A 88 8.72 0.14 -7.39
CA ILE A 88 9.12 0.01 -8.79
C ILE A 88 8.77 -1.41 -9.31
N ASP A 89 8.18 -1.51 -10.50
CA ASP A 89 7.76 -2.82 -11.06
C ASP A 89 8.93 -3.67 -11.56
N SER A 90 10.02 -3.03 -11.99
CA SER A 90 11.24 -3.71 -12.43
C SER A 90 12.46 -2.82 -12.22
N GLY A 91 13.47 -3.33 -11.53
CA GLY A 91 14.69 -2.58 -11.19
C GLY A 91 14.71 -2.14 -9.73
N SER A 92 15.49 -1.11 -9.45
CA SER A 92 15.51 -0.41 -8.18
C SER A 92 15.28 1.08 -8.43
N PHE A 93 14.81 1.78 -7.41
CA PHE A 93 15.07 3.21 -7.32
C PHE A 93 16.59 3.42 -7.42
N ASP A 94 17.00 4.51 -8.04
CA ASP A 94 18.38 5.01 -8.03
C ASP A 94 18.26 6.52 -7.91
N LEU A 95 17.80 6.95 -6.73
CA LEU A 95 17.45 8.33 -6.43
C LEU A 95 18.28 8.82 -5.26
N GLU A 96 18.97 9.94 -5.42
CA GLU A 96 19.59 10.62 -4.29
C GLU A 96 18.54 11.46 -3.54
N SER A 97 18.69 11.55 -2.21
CA SER A 97 17.80 12.40 -1.40
C SER A 97 17.86 13.87 -1.84
N SER A 98 19.03 14.33 -2.26
CA SER A 98 19.28 15.67 -2.82
C SER A 98 18.48 15.93 -4.10
N GLU A 99 18.40 14.95 -5.00
CA GLU A 99 17.63 15.06 -6.24
C GLU A 99 16.13 15.16 -5.93
N ILE A 100 15.64 14.33 -5.01
CA ILE A 100 14.24 14.36 -4.58
C ILE A 100 13.93 15.71 -3.94
N GLU A 101 14.79 16.20 -3.03
CA GLU A 101 14.64 17.48 -2.35
C GLU A 101 14.58 18.67 -3.32
N ASN A 102 15.41 18.66 -4.37
CA ASN A 102 15.42 19.71 -5.39
C ASN A 102 14.13 19.78 -6.22
N GLU A 103 13.35 18.69 -6.27
CA GLU A 103 12.06 18.63 -6.97
C GLU A 103 10.88 19.02 -6.06
N LEU A 104 11.10 19.11 -4.74
CA LEU A 104 10.07 19.55 -3.79
C LEU A 104 9.93 21.08 -3.81
N ASN A 105 8.73 21.54 -3.46
CA ASN A 105 8.55 22.96 -3.16
C ASN A 105 9.21 23.33 -1.82
N GLU A 106 9.55 24.62 -1.62
CA GLU A 106 10.26 25.08 -0.42
C GLU A 106 9.54 24.68 0.89
N ASP A 107 8.21 24.78 0.93
CA ASP A 107 7.40 24.44 2.12
C ASP A 107 7.51 22.95 2.50
N THR A 108 7.47 22.05 1.52
CA THR A 108 7.59 20.61 1.76
C THR A 108 9.03 20.21 2.04
N ALA A 109 10.01 20.82 1.34
CA ALA A 109 11.42 20.52 1.51
C ALA A 109 11.88 20.75 2.96
N GLU A 110 11.46 21.85 3.60
CA GLU A 110 11.75 22.12 5.02
C GLU A 110 11.07 21.16 6.00
N LYS A 111 10.04 20.43 5.55
CA LYS A 111 9.21 19.52 6.33
C LYS A 111 9.45 18.05 6.00
N VAL A 112 10.52 17.74 5.26
CA VAL A 112 10.89 16.37 4.91
C VAL A 112 12.17 15.96 5.64
N GLU A 113 12.22 14.69 6.04
CA GLU A 113 13.42 14.06 6.57
C GLU A 113 13.70 12.75 5.83
N PHE A 114 14.81 12.72 5.12
CA PHE A 114 15.31 11.53 4.44
C PHE A 114 16.14 10.70 5.42
N LYS A 115 15.74 9.45 5.69
CA LYS A 115 16.52 8.52 6.54
C LYS A 115 17.72 7.90 5.81
N ALA A 116 17.79 8.07 4.49
CA ALA A 116 18.91 7.63 3.68
C ALA A 116 19.31 8.69 2.64
N SER A 117 20.60 8.71 2.30
CA SER A 117 21.16 9.60 1.28
C SER A 117 20.86 9.16 -0.15
N THR A 118 20.61 7.87 -0.36
CA THR A 118 20.34 7.26 -1.67
C THR A 118 19.28 6.19 -1.47
N TYR A 119 18.29 6.10 -2.34
CA TYR A 119 17.25 5.06 -2.34
C TYR A 119 17.49 4.12 -3.52
N ASP A 120 18.04 2.95 -3.20
CA ASP A 120 18.53 1.92 -4.14
C ASP A 120 17.71 0.60 -4.09
N ARG A 121 16.51 0.65 -3.51
CA ARG A 121 15.63 -0.50 -3.31
C ARG A 121 14.48 -0.52 -4.30
N ASP A 122 13.71 -1.60 -4.29
CA ASP A 122 12.49 -1.73 -5.08
C ASP A 122 11.30 -0.95 -4.48
N SER A 123 11.41 -0.50 -3.23
CA SER A 123 10.38 0.25 -2.52
C SER A 123 10.95 1.39 -1.66
N ILE A 124 10.14 2.42 -1.45
CA ILE A 124 10.37 3.55 -0.55
C ILE A 124 9.09 3.78 0.24
N ILE A 125 9.20 4.00 1.54
CA ILE A 125 8.08 4.30 2.44
C ILE A 125 8.04 5.80 2.69
N ILE A 126 6.85 6.39 2.58
CA ILE A 126 6.59 7.81 2.83
C ILE A 126 5.51 7.91 3.90
N GLN A 127 5.85 8.51 5.03
CA GLN A 127 4.94 8.64 6.18
C GLN A 127 5.08 10.00 6.84
N TYR A 128 4.03 10.47 7.51
CA TYR A 128 4.08 11.65 8.36
C TYR A 128 4.27 11.24 9.82
N GLU A 129 5.28 11.84 10.48
CA GLU A 129 5.56 11.63 11.90
C GLU A 129 5.19 12.88 12.70
N VAL A 130 4.24 12.75 13.62
CA VAL A 130 3.70 13.86 14.44
C VAL A 130 4.73 14.36 15.44
N ALA A 131 5.55 13.46 15.99
CA ALA A 131 6.57 13.81 16.98
C ALA A 131 7.59 14.81 16.45
N SER A 132 7.99 14.69 15.18
CA SER A 132 8.91 15.61 14.50
C SER A 132 8.20 16.64 13.62
N GLN A 133 6.90 16.47 13.37
CA GLN A 133 6.10 17.24 12.41
C GLN A 133 6.68 17.24 11.00
N LYS A 134 7.17 16.08 10.55
CA LYS A 134 7.83 15.92 9.26
C LYS A 134 7.32 14.72 8.49
N VAL A 135 7.45 14.80 7.16
CA VAL A 135 7.35 13.65 6.28
C VAL A 135 8.68 12.89 6.30
N ILE A 136 8.64 11.65 6.74
CA ILE A 136 9.76 10.74 6.82
C ILE A 136 9.79 9.87 5.57
N VAL A 137 10.97 9.78 4.94
CA VAL A 137 11.21 8.94 3.76
C VAL A 137 12.21 7.84 4.14
N GLU A 138 11.81 6.57 3.97
CA GLU A 138 12.56 5.38 4.39
C GLU A 138 12.69 4.33 3.28
N LYS A 139 13.66 3.43 3.41
CA LYS A 139 13.94 2.32 2.48
C LYS A 139 13.23 1.02 2.86
#